data_AF-A0A1J7GFF5-F1
#
_entry.id   AF-A0A1J7GFF5-F1
#
_cell.length_a   1.000
_cell.length_b   1.000
_cell.length_c   1.000
_cell.angle_alpha   90.00
_cell.angle_beta   90.00
_cell.angle_gamma   90.00
#
_symmetry.space_group_name_H-M   'P 1'
#
loop_
_entity.id
_entity.type
_entity.pdbx_description
1 polymer ?
#
loop_
_entity_poly.entity_id
_entity_poly.type
_entity_poly.pdbx_seq_one_letter_code
_entity_poly.pdbx_strand_id
1 'polypeptide(L)'
;MQLHISPSLRHVTLLPGKGLREFIKVKVVSRKLSYRMLFYALLFFTFLLRFVFVLTAVDSIDGENKCSTIGCLGKKLRPKILARSLESSVPEVMYGILDQPLGKDELEGRSDIPQTLKEFMTEMKEGGYDAKAFAIKLREMVSLMEQRTRIAKIQEYLYRHIASSSIPKELHCLHLRLANEHASNAAARLQLPPAELVPALVDNSYFHFVLASDNVIAAYVVATSLVRNSLRPQKVVLHIITDKKTYYPMQAWFSLHPLSPAVIEVKALHHFDWFSKGKVPVLEAMEKDQQVRSQFRGGSSSIVANTGEKPNVIAAKLQALSPKYNSVMNHIRIHLPELFPSLDKIVFLDDDIVVQTDLSPLWDIDMDGKVNGAVETCTGEDKFVMSKRLKSYLNFSHPLISKKFDPNECAWAYGMNIFDLEAWRNTNISLTYHYWVEQNIKSDLSLWQLGTLPPGLIAFHGHVHNIDPFWHMLGLGYQENTSLAEAKSAGVVHFNGRAKPWLHIALPQLRSLWTKYIDFSDNIIRSCHIRESS
;
A
#
# COMPACT_ATOMS: atom_id res chain seq x y z
N MET A 1 -23.47 54.66 -32.91
CA MET A 1 -22.09 55.19 -32.93
C MET A 1 -21.15 54.01 -32.84
N GLN A 2 -20.31 53.80 -33.84
CA GLN A 2 -19.26 52.79 -33.78
C GLN A 2 -17.93 53.49 -33.49
N LEU A 3 -17.19 52.95 -32.53
CA LEU A 3 -15.96 53.53 -32.00
C LEU A 3 -14.81 52.66 -32.47
N HIS A 4 -13.97 53.20 -33.35
CA HIS A 4 -12.85 52.46 -33.93
C HIS A 4 -11.53 53.00 -33.37
N ILE A 5 -10.75 52.10 -32.76
CA ILE A 5 -9.48 52.41 -32.11
C ILE A 5 -8.37 51.75 -32.94
N SER A 6 -7.36 52.51 -33.37
CA SER A 6 -6.28 51.95 -34.19
C SER A 6 -5.32 51.09 -33.35
N PRO A 7 -4.62 50.11 -33.94
CA PRO A 7 -3.78 49.16 -33.20
C PRO A 7 -2.59 49.81 -32.48
N SER A 8 -2.22 51.05 -32.80
CA SER A 8 -1.16 51.79 -32.12
C SER A 8 -1.66 52.78 -31.06
N LEU A 9 -2.98 52.82 -30.79
CA LEU A 9 -3.66 53.61 -29.75
C LEU A 9 -3.45 55.13 -29.78
N ARG A 10 -2.93 55.71 -30.88
CA ARG A 10 -2.65 57.16 -30.93
C ARG A 10 -3.80 58.04 -31.46
N HIS A 11 -4.85 57.46 -32.02
CA HIS A 11 -6.03 58.20 -32.50
C HIS A 11 -7.31 57.39 -32.26
N VAL A 12 -8.40 58.07 -31.87
CA VAL A 12 -9.74 57.50 -31.71
C VAL A 12 -10.67 58.24 -32.65
N THR A 13 -11.39 57.50 -33.50
CA THR A 13 -12.35 58.08 -34.45
C THR A 13 -13.77 57.65 -34.08
N LEU A 14 -14.66 58.63 -33.93
CA LEU A 14 -16.08 58.45 -33.65
C LEU A 14 -16.90 58.78 -34.91
N LEU A 15 -17.68 57.83 -35.41
CA LEU A 15 -18.59 58.03 -36.54
C LEU A 15 -20.05 58.01 -36.04
N PRO A 16 -20.78 59.13 -36.10
CA PRO A 16 -22.23 59.16 -35.94
C PRO A 16 -22.90 58.74 -37.26
N GLY A 17 -24.02 58.01 -37.16
CA GLY A 17 -24.67 57.30 -38.27
C GLY A 17 -25.27 58.14 -39.40
N LYS A 18 -24.97 59.44 -39.53
CA LYS A 18 -25.30 60.27 -40.70
C LYS A 18 -24.25 61.36 -40.91
N GLY A 19 -23.37 61.17 -41.90
CA GLY A 19 -23.06 62.20 -42.89
C GLY A 19 -22.16 63.41 -42.57
N LEU A 20 -21.42 63.50 -41.45
CA LEU A 20 -20.35 64.51 -41.30
C LEU A 20 -19.18 63.99 -40.45
N ARG A 21 -17.94 64.14 -40.95
CA ARG A 21 -16.69 63.79 -40.26
C ARG A 21 -16.09 65.05 -39.62
N GLU A 22 -16.05 65.12 -38.30
CA GLU A 22 -15.23 66.10 -37.57
C GLU A 22 -14.02 65.41 -36.91
N PHE A 23 -12.85 66.03 -37.04
CA PHE A 23 -11.59 65.55 -36.45
C PHE A 23 -11.27 66.37 -35.19
N ILE A 24 -11.39 65.76 -34.00
CA ILE A 24 -10.93 66.40 -32.76
C ILE A 24 -9.50 65.95 -32.47
N LYS A 25 -8.53 66.86 -32.61
CA LYS A 25 -7.13 66.66 -32.19
C LYS A 25 -6.97 67.12 -30.73
N VAL A 26 -6.81 66.18 -29.80
CA VAL A 26 -6.44 66.49 -28.41
C VAL A 26 -4.92 66.36 -28.26
N LYS A 27 -4.23 67.49 -28.04
CA LYS A 27 -2.81 67.53 -27.62
C LYS A 27 -2.75 67.32 -26.10
N VAL A 28 -2.27 66.16 -25.66
CA VAL A 28 -1.99 65.91 -24.23
C VAL A 28 -0.55 66.30 -23.94
N VAL A 29 -0.38 67.37 -23.16
CA VAL A 29 0.90 67.84 -22.60
C VAL A 29 1.33 66.93 -21.45
N SER A 30 2.63 66.61 -21.39
CA SER A 30 3.21 65.66 -20.45
C SER A 30 3.23 66.17 -19.00
N ARG A 31 2.65 65.41 -18.07
CA ARG A 31 3.11 65.38 -16.68
C ARG A 31 3.44 63.94 -16.32
N LYS A 32 4.70 63.70 -15.96
CA LYS A 32 5.28 62.40 -15.60
C LYS A 32 4.64 61.90 -14.29
N LEU A 33 3.56 61.12 -14.41
CA LEU A 33 3.19 60.11 -13.43
C LEU A 33 3.41 58.77 -14.13
N SER A 34 4.46 58.06 -13.72
CA SER A 34 4.81 56.76 -14.29
C SER A 34 3.63 55.81 -14.12
N TYR A 35 3.21 55.14 -15.19
CA TYR A 35 2.13 54.14 -15.17
C TYR A 35 2.39 53.04 -14.12
N ARG A 36 3.66 52.79 -13.78
CA ARG A 36 4.06 51.93 -12.65
C ARG A 36 3.56 52.46 -11.30
N MET A 37 3.64 53.76 -11.04
CA MET A 37 3.16 54.35 -9.78
C MET A 37 1.65 54.24 -9.64
N LEU A 38 0.90 54.39 -10.73
CA LEU A 38 -0.56 54.21 -10.71
C LEU A 38 -0.91 52.73 -10.46
N PHE A 39 -0.18 51.81 -11.09
CA PHE A 39 -0.35 50.37 -10.90
C PHE A 39 -0.02 49.94 -9.46
N TYR A 40 1.09 50.42 -8.89
CA TYR A 40 1.43 50.14 -7.49
C TYR A 40 0.45 50.78 -6.51
N ALA A 41 -0.08 51.97 -6.81
CA ALA A 41 -1.12 52.60 -6.00
C ALA A 41 -2.42 51.79 -6.03
N LEU A 42 -2.86 51.33 -7.20
CA LEU A 42 -4.03 50.46 -7.35
C LEU A 42 -3.85 49.13 -6.62
N LEU A 43 -2.70 48.47 -6.78
CA LEU A 43 -2.35 47.26 -6.04
C LEU A 43 -2.38 47.50 -4.54
N PHE A 44 -1.78 48.59 -4.07
CA PHE A 44 -1.76 48.96 -2.66
C PHE A 44 -3.19 49.18 -2.13
N PHE A 45 -4.05 49.90 -2.85
CA PHE A 45 -5.43 50.11 -2.45
C PHE A 45 -6.26 48.83 -2.47
N THR A 46 -6.05 47.93 -3.44
CA THR A 46 -6.74 46.63 -3.48
C THR A 46 -6.33 45.71 -2.33
N PHE A 47 -5.04 45.69 -1.97
CA PHE A 47 -4.56 44.97 -0.79
C PHE A 47 -5.08 45.60 0.50
N LEU A 48 -5.08 46.92 0.61
CA LEU A 48 -5.60 47.63 1.76
C LEU A 48 -7.10 47.37 1.95
N LEU A 49 -7.90 47.38 0.88
CA LEU A 49 -9.32 47.08 0.95
C LEU A 49 -9.58 45.62 1.38
N ARG A 50 -8.82 44.66 0.84
CA ARG A 50 -8.95 43.25 1.27
C ARG A 50 -8.51 43.04 2.72
N PHE A 51 -7.46 43.74 3.14
CA PHE A 51 -6.96 43.66 4.52
C PHE A 51 -7.97 44.27 5.50
N VAL A 52 -8.57 45.41 5.17
CA VAL A 52 -9.66 46.02 5.95
C VAL A 52 -10.89 45.12 5.99
N PHE A 53 -11.28 44.52 4.86
CA PHE A 53 -12.39 43.58 4.81
C PHE A 53 -12.17 42.35 5.69
N VAL A 54 -10.97 41.75 5.67
CA VAL A 54 -10.61 40.63 6.54
C VAL A 54 -10.63 41.05 8.01
N LEU A 55 -10.10 42.23 8.36
CA LEU A 55 -10.15 42.75 9.72
C LEU A 55 -11.59 42.95 10.22
N THR A 56 -12.48 43.49 9.38
CA THR A 56 -13.88 43.69 9.76
C THR A 56 -14.69 42.39 9.79
N ALA A 57 -14.32 41.40 8.96
CA ALA A 57 -14.97 40.10 8.92
C ALA A 57 -14.55 39.21 10.10
N VAL A 58 -13.28 39.28 10.53
CA VAL A 58 -12.78 38.58 11.72
C VAL A 58 -13.45 39.10 12.99
N ASP A 59 -13.71 40.41 13.10
CA ASP A 59 -14.47 41.01 14.21
C ASP A 59 -15.96 40.62 14.23
N SER A 60 -16.50 40.05 13.14
CA SER A 60 -17.92 39.64 13.04
C SER A 60 -18.13 38.13 13.27
N ILE A 61 -17.05 37.35 13.44
CA ILE A 61 -17.12 35.89 13.66
C ILE A 61 -17.02 35.53 15.15
N ASP A 62 -16.53 36.44 16.01
CA ASP A 62 -16.61 36.28 17.46
C ASP A 62 -17.95 36.85 17.97
N GLY A 63 -18.81 35.94 18.40
CA GLY A 63 -20.14 36.24 18.91
C GLY A 63 -20.14 37.16 20.14
N GLU A 64 -21.21 37.95 20.21
CA GLU A 64 -21.68 38.77 21.33
C GLU A 64 -20.74 39.88 21.83
N ASN A 65 -20.93 41.09 21.31
CA ASN A 65 -20.96 42.28 22.15
C ASN A 65 -21.88 43.35 21.56
N LYS A 66 -22.98 43.65 22.26
CA LYS A 66 -23.84 44.81 21.99
C LYS A 66 -23.01 46.09 22.19
N CYS A 67 -22.49 46.66 21.11
CA CYS A 67 -21.96 48.02 21.13
C CYS A 67 -22.76 48.87 20.14
N SER A 68 -23.83 49.49 20.62
CA SER A 68 -24.60 50.47 19.87
C SER A 68 -23.86 51.81 19.83
N THR A 69 -23.57 52.25 18.60
CA THR A 69 -23.44 53.63 18.10
C THR A 69 -22.76 54.71 18.97
N ILE A 70 -21.70 55.30 18.39
CA ILE A 70 -21.07 56.61 18.69
C ILE A 70 -20.01 56.63 19.82
N GLY A 71 -19.84 55.56 20.61
CA GLY A 71 -18.80 55.50 21.67
C GLY A 71 -17.37 55.12 21.23
N CYS A 72 -17.18 54.51 20.05
CA CYS A 72 -15.89 53.89 19.69
C CYS A 72 -14.93 54.77 18.86
N LEU A 73 -15.31 55.99 18.48
CA LEU A 73 -14.44 56.85 17.66
C LEU A 73 -13.29 57.53 18.43
N GLY A 74 -13.29 57.49 19.77
CA GLY A 74 -12.30 58.21 20.59
C GLY A 74 -10.95 57.51 20.81
N LYS A 75 -10.75 56.26 20.33
CA LYS A 75 -9.55 55.45 20.69
C LYS A 75 -8.46 55.36 19.62
N LYS A 76 -8.53 56.09 18.51
CA LYS A 76 -7.56 55.95 17.40
C LYS A 76 -6.70 57.19 17.08
N LEU A 77 -6.51 58.09 18.03
CA LEU A 77 -5.48 59.16 17.94
C LEU A 77 -4.77 59.33 19.30
N ARG A 78 -3.84 58.42 19.61
CA ARG A 78 -2.79 58.68 20.61
C ARG A 78 -1.45 58.12 20.13
N PRO A 79 -0.33 58.85 20.29
CA PRO A 79 0.99 58.40 19.82
C PRO A 79 1.49 57.20 20.63
N LYS A 80 2.22 56.31 19.95
CA LYS A 80 2.98 55.18 20.52
C LYS A 80 3.90 55.63 21.67
N ILE A 81 3.44 55.57 22.91
CA ILE A 81 4.22 55.23 24.12
C ILE A 81 3.22 54.64 25.11
N LEU A 82 3.02 53.32 25.07
CA LEU A 82 2.74 52.41 26.19
C LEU A 82 2.37 51.07 25.57
N ALA A 83 3.29 50.12 25.63
CA ALA A 83 3.02 48.73 25.36
C ALA A 83 1.99 48.22 26.38
N ARG A 84 0.76 47.96 25.92
CA ARG A 84 -0.09 46.94 26.54
C ARG A 84 -0.07 45.75 25.60
N SER A 85 0.42 44.63 26.10
CA SER A 85 0.30 43.33 25.44
C SER A 85 -1.15 43.14 25.02
N LEU A 86 -1.35 42.69 23.78
CA LEU A 86 -2.59 42.01 23.44
C LEU A 86 -2.60 40.76 24.33
N GLU A 87 -3.38 40.76 25.41
CA GLU A 87 -3.62 39.57 26.20
C GLU A 87 -4.35 38.56 25.32
N SER A 88 -3.69 37.44 25.05
CA SER A 88 -4.32 36.23 24.50
C SER A 88 -5.47 35.84 25.44
N SER A 89 -6.69 35.69 24.91
CA SER A 89 -7.87 35.22 25.65
C SER A 89 -7.77 33.74 26.05
N VAL A 90 -6.76 33.01 25.53
CA VAL A 90 -6.36 31.70 26.04
C VAL A 90 -5.15 31.90 26.97
N PRO A 91 -5.23 31.50 28.26
CA PRO A 91 -4.10 31.66 29.18
C PRO A 91 -2.89 30.89 28.66
N GLU A 92 -1.75 31.57 28.48
CA GLU A 92 -0.45 30.93 28.17
C GLU A 92 -0.13 29.77 29.14
N VAL A 93 -0.68 29.85 30.35
CA VAL A 93 -0.68 28.82 31.38
C VAL A 93 -1.25 27.49 30.89
N MET A 94 -2.32 27.48 30.09
CA MET A 94 -2.89 26.24 29.54
C MET A 94 -1.93 25.56 28.58
N TYR A 95 -1.32 26.31 27.66
CA TYR A 95 -0.34 25.76 26.73
C TYR A 95 0.89 25.21 27.45
N GLY A 96 1.42 25.95 28.43
CA GLY A 96 2.55 25.48 29.23
C GLY A 96 2.26 24.21 30.02
N ILE A 97 1.00 23.97 30.41
CA ILE A 97 0.59 22.73 31.08
C ILE A 97 0.44 21.60 30.08
N LEU A 98 -0.25 21.82 28.96
CA LEU A 98 -0.50 20.80 27.94
C LEU A 98 0.79 20.28 27.27
N ASP A 99 1.84 21.11 27.20
CA ASP A 99 3.13 20.75 26.59
C ASP A 99 4.08 20.00 27.56
N GLN A 100 3.73 19.92 28.85
CA GLN A 100 4.53 19.16 29.82
C GLN A 100 4.30 17.65 29.67
N PRO A 101 5.36 16.84 29.59
CA PRO A 101 5.24 15.38 29.52
C PRO A 101 4.76 14.81 30.87
N LEU A 102 3.74 13.94 30.83
CA LEU A 102 3.29 13.12 31.96
C LEU A 102 4.02 11.77 31.99
N GLY A 103 4.31 11.25 33.19
CA GLY A 103 4.89 9.92 33.37
C GLY A 103 3.91 8.82 32.97
N LYS A 104 4.40 7.73 32.36
CA LYS A 104 3.55 6.62 31.86
C LYS A 104 2.77 5.89 32.95
N ASP A 105 3.25 5.96 34.19
CA ASP A 105 2.69 5.23 35.33
C ASP A 105 1.85 6.14 36.26
N GLU A 106 1.78 7.46 36.00
CA GLU A 106 1.06 8.43 36.84
C GLU A 106 -0.47 8.37 36.68
N LEU A 107 -0.96 7.73 35.61
CA LEU A 107 -2.38 7.69 35.24
C LEU A 107 -3.00 6.29 35.40
N GLU A 108 -2.21 5.27 35.73
CA GLU A 108 -2.72 3.91 35.91
C GLU A 108 -3.57 3.78 37.19
N GLY A 109 -4.80 3.26 37.05
CA GLY A 109 -5.70 3.01 38.19
C GLY A 109 -6.48 4.23 38.70
N ARG A 110 -6.30 5.42 38.10
CA ARG A 110 -7.06 6.63 38.43
C ARG A 110 -8.46 6.60 37.85
N SER A 111 -9.47 6.56 38.73
CA SER A 111 -10.90 6.56 38.38
C SER A 111 -11.50 7.96 38.31
N ASP A 112 -10.75 8.97 38.75
CA ASP A 112 -11.14 10.38 38.81
C ASP A 112 -10.93 11.15 37.49
N ILE A 113 -10.35 10.48 36.49
CA ILE A 113 -10.14 11.04 35.14
C ILE A 113 -11.37 10.72 34.27
N PRO A 114 -11.99 11.72 33.63
CA PRO A 114 -13.07 11.50 32.68
C PRO A 114 -12.68 10.54 31.57
N GLN A 115 -13.59 9.64 31.21
CA GLN A 115 -13.37 8.60 30.21
C GLN A 115 -13.80 9.06 28.82
N THR A 116 -14.66 10.07 28.75
CA THR A 116 -15.17 10.64 27.52
C THR A 116 -15.12 12.16 27.53
N LEU A 117 -15.05 12.77 26.34
CA LEU A 117 -15.18 14.22 26.20
C LEU A 117 -16.49 14.74 26.80
N LYS A 118 -17.57 13.95 26.73
CA LYS A 118 -18.87 14.33 27.29
C LYS A 118 -18.83 14.41 28.82
N GLU A 119 -18.23 13.41 29.47
CA GLU A 119 -18.03 13.41 30.93
C GLU A 119 -17.15 14.59 31.36
N PHE A 120 -16.03 14.81 30.66
CA PHE A 120 -15.16 15.97 30.92
C PHE A 120 -15.93 17.28 30.80
N MET A 121 -16.68 17.48 29.72
CA MET A 121 -17.47 18.70 29.52
C MET A 121 -18.59 18.88 30.55
N THR A 122 -19.12 17.79 31.10
CA THR A 122 -20.16 17.85 32.15
C THR A 122 -19.53 18.24 33.48
N GLU A 123 -18.42 17.59 33.85
CA GLU A 123 -17.66 17.91 35.05
C GLU A 123 -17.19 19.38 35.04
N MET A 124 -16.62 19.85 33.92
CA MET A 124 -16.13 21.22 33.80
C MET A 124 -17.23 22.28 33.90
N LYS A 125 -18.46 21.94 33.50
CA LYS A 125 -19.63 22.83 33.62
C LYS A 125 -20.15 22.93 35.06
N GLU A 126 -20.02 21.87 35.85
CA GLU A 126 -20.57 21.79 37.20
C GLU A 126 -19.59 22.28 38.28
N GLY A 127 -18.27 22.14 38.06
CA GLY A 127 -17.28 22.27 39.14
C GLY A 127 -16.52 23.60 39.28
N GLY A 128 -16.82 24.64 38.49
CA GLY A 128 -16.21 25.97 38.68
C GLY A 128 -14.67 25.99 38.60
N TYR A 129 -14.09 25.21 37.67
CA TYR A 129 -12.64 25.04 37.54
C TYR A 129 -11.94 26.30 37.02
N ASP A 130 -10.76 26.60 37.57
CA ASP A 130 -9.87 27.61 36.98
C ASP A 130 -9.18 27.07 35.72
N ALA A 131 -8.60 27.96 34.92
CA ALA A 131 -7.96 27.59 33.66
C ALA A 131 -6.82 26.57 33.83
N LYS A 132 -6.16 26.58 34.98
CA LYS A 132 -5.06 25.67 35.31
C LYS A 132 -5.60 24.26 35.58
N ALA A 133 -6.63 24.13 36.41
CA ALA A 133 -7.27 22.86 36.72
C ALA A 133 -7.95 22.25 35.49
N PHE A 134 -8.57 23.07 34.65
CA PHE A 134 -9.09 22.66 33.35
C PHE A 134 -7.99 22.05 32.47
N ALA A 135 -6.86 22.76 32.31
CA ALA A 135 -5.76 22.29 31.48
C ALA A 135 -5.11 21.01 32.02
N ILE A 136 -4.96 20.87 33.35
CA ILE A 136 -4.44 19.66 33.98
C ILE A 136 -5.37 18.47 33.71
N LYS A 137 -6.68 18.61 33.97
CA LYS A 137 -7.64 17.52 33.72
C LYS A 137 -7.75 17.16 32.24
N LEU A 138 -7.71 18.15 31.35
CA LEU A 138 -7.72 17.90 29.91
C LEU A 138 -6.47 17.12 29.49
N ARG A 139 -5.30 17.51 29.98
CA ARG A 139 -4.03 16.81 29.73
C ARG A 139 -4.10 15.35 30.22
N GLU A 140 -4.55 15.13 31.45
CA GLU A 140 -4.72 13.79 32.03
C GLU A 140 -5.67 12.93 31.19
N MET A 141 -6.83 13.48 30.79
CA MET A 141 -7.77 12.77 29.92
C MET A 141 -7.16 12.43 28.56
N VAL A 142 -6.54 13.41 27.89
CA VAL A 142 -5.94 13.21 26.56
C VAL A 142 -4.82 12.16 26.64
N SER A 143 -3.92 12.26 27.61
CA SER A 143 -2.84 11.27 27.80
C SER A 143 -3.37 9.87 28.10
N LEU A 144 -4.43 9.74 28.93
CA LEU A 144 -5.08 8.45 29.19
C LEU A 144 -5.72 7.87 27.92
N MET A 145 -6.43 8.69 27.15
CA MET A 145 -7.04 8.28 25.88
C MET A 145 -5.99 7.88 24.85
N GLU A 146 -4.86 8.59 24.77
CA GLU A 146 -3.72 8.24 23.92
C GLU A 146 -3.10 6.90 24.32
N GLN A 147 -2.88 6.65 25.63
CA GLN A 147 -2.34 5.39 26.14
C GLN A 147 -3.28 4.22 25.82
N ARG A 148 -4.58 4.38 26.05
CA ARG A 148 -5.58 3.36 25.70
C ARG A 148 -5.65 3.08 24.21
N THR A 149 -5.67 4.14 23.39
CA THR A 149 -5.65 4.03 21.93
C THR A 149 -4.40 3.28 21.47
N ARG A 150 -3.24 3.57 22.07
CA ARG A 150 -1.98 2.89 21.79
C ARG A 150 -2.05 1.40 22.14
N ILE A 151 -2.53 1.05 23.34
CA ILE A 151 -2.66 -0.35 23.78
C ILE A 151 -3.64 -1.10 22.87
N ALA A 152 -4.81 -0.52 22.59
CA ALA A 152 -5.79 -1.10 21.68
C ALA A 152 -5.21 -1.33 20.28
N LYS A 153 -4.43 -0.37 19.75
CA LYS A 153 -3.76 -0.49 18.46
C LYS A 153 -2.72 -1.62 18.45
N ILE A 154 -1.95 -1.77 19.52
CA ILE A 154 -0.97 -2.86 19.66
C ILE A 154 -1.67 -4.22 19.71
N GLN A 155 -2.76 -4.33 20.49
CA GLN A 155 -3.58 -5.55 20.56
C GLN A 155 -4.21 -5.89 19.20
N GLU A 156 -4.75 -4.89 18.49
CA GLU A 156 -5.27 -5.06 17.12
C GLU A 156 -4.19 -5.65 16.20
N TYR A 157 -2.97 -5.12 16.22
CA TYR A 157 -1.87 -5.66 15.41
C TYR A 157 -1.51 -7.10 15.76
N LEU A 158 -1.53 -7.46 17.06
CA LEU A 158 -1.29 -8.82 17.51
C LEU A 158 -2.37 -9.77 17.00
N TYR A 159 -3.65 -9.45 17.22
CA TYR A 159 -4.75 -10.29 16.78
C TYR A 159 -4.78 -10.45 15.27
N ARG A 160 -4.55 -9.37 14.51
CA ARG A 160 -4.41 -9.42 13.06
C ARG A 160 -3.25 -10.32 12.63
N HIS A 161 -2.09 -10.23 13.31
CA HIS A 161 -0.94 -11.08 13.02
C HIS A 161 -1.25 -12.57 13.27
N ILE A 162 -1.83 -12.91 14.42
CA ILE A 162 -2.22 -14.29 14.77
C ILE A 162 -3.23 -14.82 13.75
N ALA A 163 -4.29 -14.05 13.47
CA ALA A 163 -5.31 -14.45 12.51
C ALA A 163 -4.75 -14.64 11.10
N SER A 164 -3.79 -13.81 10.68
CA SER A 164 -3.15 -13.93 9.35
C SER A 164 -2.12 -15.04 9.23
N SER A 165 -1.55 -15.49 10.35
CA SER A 165 -0.47 -16.51 10.36
C SER A 165 -0.99 -17.90 10.73
N SER A 166 -2.22 -17.99 11.26
CA SER A 166 -2.85 -19.26 11.61
C SER A 166 -3.50 -19.90 10.39
N ILE A 167 -3.45 -21.23 10.29
CA ILE A 167 -4.19 -21.98 9.29
C ILE A 167 -5.64 -22.16 9.80
N PRO A 168 -6.66 -21.65 9.11
CA PRO A 168 -8.06 -21.87 9.47
C PRO A 168 -8.41 -23.36 9.52
N LYS A 169 -9.31 -23.76 10.42
CA LYS A 169 -9.72 -25.16 10.59
C LYS A 169 -10.33 -25.73 9.31
N GLU A 170 -11.04 -24.89 8.58
CA GLU A 170 -11.71 -25.19 7.33
C GLU A 170 -10.69 -25.54 6.23
N LEU A 171 -9.60 -24.76 6.12
CA LEU A 171 -8.51 -25.05 5.18
C LEU A 171 -7.74 -26.30 5.60
N HIS A 172 -7.49 -26.48 6.90
CA HIS A 172 -6.84 -27.69 7.40
C HIS A 172 -7.66 -28.96 7.09
N CYS A 173 -8.98 -28.91 7.27
CA CYS A 173 -9.89 -29.98 6.84
C CYS A 173 -9.76 -30.27 5.35
N LEU A 174 -9.75 -29.22 4.51
CA LEU A 174 -9.64 -29.34 3.06
C LEU A 174 -8.36 -30.09 2.67
N HIS A 175 -7.21 -29.71 3.22
CA HIS A 175 -5.93 -30.38 2.95
C HIS A 175 -5.95 -31.86 3.35
N LEU A 176 -6.44 -32.18 4.55
CA LEU A 176 -6.52 -33.57 5.02
C LEU A 176 -7.45 -34.42 4.16
N ARG A 177 -8.60 -33.86 3.77
CA ARG A 177 -9.57 -34.56 2.93
C ARG A 177 -9.01 -34.81 1.54
N LEU A 178 -8.35 -33.83 0.93
CA LEU A 178 -7.72 -34.00 -0.38
C LEU A 178 -6.53 -34.96 -0.36
N ALA A 179 -5.76 -35.00 0.73
CA ALA A 179 -4.74 -36.02 0.91
C ALA A 179 -5.36 -37.43 0.95
N ASN A 180 -6.51 -37.59 1.63
CA ASN A 180 -7.25 -38.84 1.62
C ASN A 180 -7.83 -39.19 0.24
N GLU A 181 -8.38 -38.21 -0.49
CA GLU A 181 -8.82 -38.40 -1.88
C GLU A 181 -7.65 -38.85 -2.75
N HIS A 182 -6.48 -38.21 -2.67
CA HIS A 182 -5.30 -38.64 -3.41
C HIS A 182 -4.94 -40.12 -3.12
N ALA A 183 -4.98 -40.52 -1.86
CA ALA A 183 -4.62 -41.89 -1.46
C ALA A 183 -5.65 -42.94 -1.90
N SER A 184 -6.94 -42.61 -1.92
CA SER A 184 -8.04 -43.58 -2.08
C SER A 184 -8.77 -43.52 -3.43
N ASN A 185 -8.68 -42.40 -4.15
CA ASN A 185 -9.41 -42.14 -5.38
C ASN A 185 -8.46 -42.13 -6.58
N ALA A 186 -8.66 -43.03 -7.55
CA ALA A 186 -7.81 -43.10 -8.73
C ALA A 186 -7.92 -41.85 -9.62
N ALA A 187 -9.09 -41.21 -9.68
CA ALA A 187 -9.29 -39.98 -10.44
C ALA A 187 -8.52 -38.79 -9.82
N ALA A 188 -8.27 -38.81 -8.51
CA ALA A 188 -7.47 -37.80 -7.82
C ALA A 188 -5.96 -37.95 -8.05
N ARG A 189 -5.51 -39.03 -8.72
CA ARG A 189 -4.11 -39.33 -9.01
C ARG A 189 -3.74 -39.21 -10.48
N LEU A 190 -4.62 -38.62 -11.29
CA LEU A 190 -4.33 -38.39 -12.70
C LEU A 190 -3.07 -37.53 -12.84
N GLN A 191 -2.30 -37.83 -13.89
CA GLN A 191 -1.12 -37.04 -14.21
C GLN A 191 -1.57 -35.69 -14.78
N LEU A 192 -0.96 -34.62 -14.27
CA LEU A 192 -1.24 -33.25 -14.67
C LEU A 192 0.01 -32.65 -15.32
N PRO A 193 0.00 -32.38 -16.63
CA PRO A 193 -1.09 -32.64 -17.59
C PRO A 193 -1.11 -34.10 -18.09
N PRO A 194 -2.16 -34.52 -18.83
CA PRO A 194 -2.14 -35.76 -19.60
C PRO A 194 -0.93 -35.86 -20.54
N ALA A 195 -0.47 -37.07 -20.83
CA ALA A 195 0.76 -37.31 -21.60
C ALA A 195 0.81 -36.58 -22.96
N GLU A 196 -0.33 -36.45 -23.63
CA GLU A 196 -0.47 -35.76 -24.92
C GLU A 196 -0.16 -34.25 -24.85
N LEU A 197 -0.35 -33.63 -23.68
CA LEU A 197 -0.16 -32.20 -23.45
C LEU A 197 1.18 -31.88 -22.79
N VAL A 198 2.00 -32.88 -22.47
CA VAL A 198 3.35 -32.69 -21.89
C VAL A 198 4.24 -31.81 -22.77
N PRO A 199 4.25 -31.93 -24.12
CA PRO A 199 5.06 -31.04 -24.97
C PRO A 199 4.71 -29.55 -24.82
N ALA A 200 3.46 -29.21 -24.46
CA ALA A 200 3.04 -27.82 -24.27
C ALA A 200 3.70 -27.16 -23.06
N LEU A 201 4.27 -27.93 -22.12
CA LEU A 201 4.92 -27.40 -20.92
C LEU A 201 6.22 -26.63 -21.21
N VAL A 202 6.78 -26.77 -22.40
CA VAL A 202 8.05 -26.13 -22.82
C VAL A 202 7.93 -25.41 -24.16
N ASP A 203 6.72 -25.28 -24.71
CA ASP A 203 6.48 -24.66 -26.01
C ASP A 203 6.19 -23.16 -25.87
N ASN A 204 7.16 -22.33 -26.23
CA ASN A 204 7.06 -20.85 -26.18
C ASN A 204 5.93 -20.25 -27.04
N SER A 205 5.20 -21.04 -27.84
CA SER A 205 3.97 -20.60 -28.52
C SER A 205 2.73 -20.54 -27.61
N TYR A 206 2.86 -20.94 -26.34
CA TYR A 206 1.83 -20.86 -25.29
C TYR A 206 2.10 -19.73 -24.30
N PHE A 207 1.07 -19.33 -23.56
CA PHE A 207 1.16 -18.37 -22.46
C PHE A 207 1.43 -19.10 -21.15
N HIS A 208 2.69 -19.06 -20.72
CA HIS A 208 3.17 -19.71 -19.51
C HIS A 208 2.99 -18.82 -18.28
N PHE A 209 2.17 -19.29 -17.35
CA PHE A 209 1.95 -18.68 -16.05
C PHE A 209 2.56 -19.56 -14.97
N VAL A 210 3.17 -18.93 -13.95
CA VAL A 210 3.77 -19.64 -12.82
C VAL A 210 3.10 -19.16 -11.54
N LEU A 211 2.69 -20.11 -10.70
CA LEU A 211 2.07 -19.86 -9.41
C LEU A 211 2.74 -20.72 -8.34
N ALA A 212 3.24 -20.11 -7.27
CA ALA A 212 3.79 -20.85 -6.13
C ALA A 212 2.87 -20.71 -4.90
N SER A 213 2.35 -21.83 -4.36
CA SER A 213 1.45 -21.80 -3.21
C SER A 213 1.43 -23.11 -2.42
N ASP A 214 1.19 -23.00 -1.11
CA ASP A 214 0.84 -24.10 -0.20
C ASP A 214 -0.67 -24.09 0.17
N ASN A 215 -1.45 -23.23 -0.48
CA ASN A 215 -2.87 -23.06 -0.24
C ASN A 215 -3.68 -23.47 -1.48
N VAL A 216 -4.33 -24.63 -1.40
CA VAL A 216 -5.08 -25.23 -2.52
C VAL A 216 -6.21 -24.32 -3.02
N ILE A 217 -7.00 -23.72 -2.12
CA ILE A 217 -8.14 -22.89 -2.54
C ILE A 217 -7.69 -21.55 -3.13
N ALA A 218 -6.63 -20.96 -2.58
CA ALA A 218 -6.02 -19.76 -3.11
C ALA A 218 -5.48 -20.02 -4.53
N ALA A 219 -4.74 -21.11 -4.71
CA ALA A 219 -4.23 -21.51 -6.01
C ALA A 219 -5.35 -21.79 -7.02
N TYR A 220 -6.43 -22.44 -6.58
CA TYR A 220 -7.60 -22.69 -7.40
C TYR A 220 -8.29 -21.40 -7.87
N VAL A 221 -8.42 -20.39 -7.01
CA VAL A 221 -9.01 -19.11 -7.40
C VAL A 221 -8.15 -18.39 -8.42
N VAL A 222 -6.81 -18.38 -8.25
CA VAL A 222 -5.90 -17.82 -9.25
C VAL A 222 -6.05 -18.55 -10.57
N ALA A 223 -5.99 -19.88 -10.58
CA ALA A 223 -6.11 -20.69 -11.79
C ALA A 223 -7.47 -20.49 -12.49
N THR A 224 -8.56 -20.55 -11.74
CA THR A 224 -9.93 -20.40 -12.27
C THR A 224 -10.17 -18.99 -12.79
N SER A 225 -9.69 -17.96 -12.08
CA SER A 225 -9.81 -16.57 -12.53
C SER A 225 -8.97 -16.30 -13.78
N LEU A 226 -7.76 -16.88 -13.88
CA LEU A 226 -6.93 -16.81 -15.07
C LEU A 226 -7.62 -17.44 -16.28
N VAL A 227 -8.11 -18.68 -16.14
CA VAL A 227 -8.73 -19.42 -17.25
C VAL A 227 -10.06 -18.82 -17.67
N ARG A 228 -10.93 -18.44 -16.72
CA ARG A 228 -12.27 -17.89 -17.04
C ARG A 228 -12.22 -16.52 -17.71
N ASN A 229 -11.19 -15.71 -17.44
CA ASN A 229 -11.05 -14.39 -18.05
C ASN A 229 -10.12 -14.40 -19.26
N SER A 230 -9.55 -15.55 -19.65
CA SER A 230 -8.74 -15.63 -20.85
C SER A 230 -9.60 -15.71 -22.12
N LEU A 231 -9.19 -14.99 -23.15
CA LEU A 231 -9.78 -15.08 -24.49
C LEU A 231 -9.32 -16.32 -25.25
N ARG A 232 -8.19 -16.93 -24.85
CA ARG A 232 -7.59 -18.11 -25.49
C ARG A 232 -7.19 -19.14 -24.43
N PRO A 233 -8.14 -19.72 -23.67
CA PRO A 233 -7.82 -20.63 -22.57
C PRO A 233 -7.03 -21.87 -23.01
N GLN A 234 -7.18 -22.31 -24.27
CA GLN A 234 -6.41 -23.42 -24.87
C GLN A 234 -4.92 -23.11 -25.07
N LYS A 235 -4.52 -21.84 -24.99
CA LYS A 235 -3.13 -21.39 -25.05
C LYS A 235 -2.54 -21.13 -23.66
N VAL A 236 -3.31 -21.31 -22.58
CA VAL A 236 -2.84 -21.10 -21.22
C VAL A 236 -2.16 -22.36 -20.70
N VAL A 237 -0.92 -22.21 -20.23
CA VAL A 237 -0.19 -23.22 -19.47
C VAL A 237 0.07 -22.66 -18.08
N LEU A 238 -0.45 -23.30 -17.03
CA LEU A 238 -0.22 -22.89 -15.65
C LEU A 238 0.65 -23.92 -14.93
N HIS A 239 1.83 -23.47 -14.51
CA HIS A 239 2.76 -24.23 -13.69
C HIS A 239 2.53 -23.90 -12.22
N ILE A 240 1.95 -24.85 -11.47
CA ILE A 240 1.71 -24.72 -10.04
C ILE A 240 2.87 -25.39 -9.29
N ILE A 241 3.62 -24.59 -8.54
CA ILE A 241 4.73 -25.03 -7.70
C ILE A 241 4.26 -25.05 -6.24
N THR A 242 4.47 -26.17 -5.56
CA THR A 242 4.04 -26.36 -4.17
C THR A 242 5.14 -27.01 -3.33
N ASP A 243 4.97 -26.98 -2.01
CA ASP A 243 5.83 -27.72 -1.09
C ASP A 243 5.51 -29.24 -1.12
N LYS A 244 6.39 -30.03 -0.48
CA LYS A 244 6.23 -31.49 -0.43
C LYS A 244 4.96 -31.92 0.32
N LYS A 245 4.51 -31.15 1.31
CA LYS A 245 3.37 -31.51 2.17
C LYS A 245 2.04 -31.30 1.45
N THR A 246 1.96 -30.25 0.64
CA THR A 246 0.76 -29.82 -0.06
C THR A 246 0.64 -30.42 -1.47
N TYR A 247 1.71 -31.03 -1.99
CA TYR A 247 1.72 -31.67 -3.31
C TYR A 247 0.53 -32.60 -3.56
N TYR A 248 0.29 -33.58 -2.68
CA TYR A 248 -0.80 -34.55 -2.89
C TYR A 248 -2.19 -33.90 -2.82
N PRO A 249 -2.51 -33.03 -1.82
CA PRO A 249 -3.73 -32.24 -1.86
C PRO A 249 -3.91 -31.41 -3.13
N MET A 250 -2.86 -30.73 -3.58
CA MET A 250 -2.89 -29.87 -4.77
C MET A 250 -3.14 -30.70 -6.03
N GLN A 251 -2.42 -31.81 -6.20
CA GLN A 251 -2.61 -32.73 -7.31
C GLN A 251 -4.02 -33.32 -7.34
N ALA A 252 -4.55 -33.75 -6.17
CA ALA A 252 -5.91 -34.27 -6.07
C ALA A 252 -6.95 -33.24 -6.48
N TRP A 253 -6.83 -31.99 -6.00
CA TRP A 253 -7.78 -30.94 -6.32
C TRP A 253 -7.85 -30.68 -7.83
N PHE A 254 -6.70 -30.43 -8.47
CA PHE A 254 -6.65 -30.12 -9.90
C PHE A 254 -6.93 -31.32 -10.81
N SER A 255 -6.79 -32.55 -10.31
CA SER A 255 -7.22 -33.75 -11.04
C SER A 255 -8.74 -33.93 -11.02
N LEU A 256 -9.37 -33.64 -9.88
CA LEU A 256 -10.83 -33.72 -9.71
C LEU A 256 -11.57 -32.51 -10.32
N HIS A 257 -10.90 -31.36 -10.43
CA HIS A 257 -11.45 -30.10 -10.95
C HIS A 257 -10.63 -29.58 -12.14
N PRO A 258 -10.65 -30.28 -13.29
CA PRO A 258 -9.87 -29.87 -14.46
C PRO A 258 -10.35 -28.53 -15.01
N LEU A 259 -9.40 -27.68 -15.42
CA LEU A 259 -9.66 -26.37 -16.03
C LEU A 259 -9.46 -26.40 -17.56
N SER A 260 -9.90 -27.49 -18.20
CA SER A 260 -9.83 -27.66 -19.66
C SER A 260 -10.53 -26.50 -20.39
N PRO A 261 -9.97 -25.95 -21.49
CA PRO A 261 -8.83 -26.48 -22.26
C PRO A 261 -7.44 -26.01 -21.82
N ALA A 262 -7.29 -25.34 -20.67
CA ALA A 262 -5.98 -24.92 -20.18
C ALA A 262 -5.14 -26.12 -19.71
N VAL A 263 -3.82 -26.03 -19.89
CA VAL A 263 -2.86 -27.04 -19.46
C VAL A 263 -2.40 -26.70 -18.05
N ILE A 264 -2.63 -27.61 -17.10
CA ILE A 264 -2.23 -27.42 -15.70
C ILE A 264 -1.14 -28.43 -15.35
N GLU A 265 -0.03 -27.95 -14.82
CA GLU A 265 1.03 -28.76 -14.22
C GLU A 265 1.08 -28.50 -12.72
N VAL A 266 1.18 -29.57 -11.92
CA VAL A 266 1.45 -29.46 -10.48
C VAL A 266 2.78 -30.12 -10.17
N LYS A 267 3.74 -29.34 -9.66
CA LYS A 267 5.07 -29.83 -9.26
C LYS A 267 5.40 -29.44 -7.83
N ALA A 268 6.00 -30.36 -7.10
CA ALA A 268 6.56 -30.08 -5.79
C ALA A 268 8.02 -29.63 -5.92
N LEU A 269 8.52 -28.80 -5.01
CA LEU A 269 9.93 -28.38 -5.00
C LEU A 269 10.94 -29.54 -5.07
N HIS A 270 10.65 -30.63 -4.35
CA HIS A 270 11.53 -31.78 -4.29
C HIS A 270 11.57 -32.62 -5.59
N HIS A 271 10.71 -32.31 -6.56
CA HIS A 271 10.76 -32.90 -7.90
C HIS A 271 11.78 -32.21 -8.82
N PHE A 272 12.34 -31.07 -8.40
CA PHE A 272 13.40 -30.40 -9.15
C PHE A 272 14.77 -30.92 -8.71
N ASP A 273 15.47 -31.57 -9.62
CA ASP A 273 16.78 -32.20 -9.39
C ASP A 273 17.83 -31.28 -8.77
N TRP A 274 17.89 -30.02 -9.20
CA TRP A 274 18.84 -29.04 -8.66
C TRP A 274 18.54 -28.67 -7.21
N PHE A 275 17.26 -28.74 -6.80
CA PHE A 275 16.83 -28.47 -5.44
C PHE A 275 17.14 -29.66 -4.51
N SER A 276 17.01 -30.89 -5.02
CA SER A 276 17.28 -32.11 -4.25
C SER A 276 18.77 -32.48 -4.12
N LYS A 277 19.63 -32.02 -5.04
CA LYS A 277 21.07 -32.36 -5.08
C LYS A 277 22.01 -31.45 -4.26
N GLY A 278 21.50 -30.40 -3.61
CA GLY A 278 22.17 -29.80 -2.46
C GLY A 278 22.56 -28.32 -2.57
N LYS A 279 22.36 -27.64 -1.43
CA LYS A 279 22.74 -26.26 -1.07
C LYS A 279 22.32 -25.17 -2.06
N VAL A 280 21.01 -24.99 -2.20
CA VAL A 280 20.49 -23.69 -2.63
C VAL A 280 20.95 -22.66 -1.59
N PRO A 281 21.83 -21.68 -1.93
CA PRO A 281 22.35 -20.72 -0.96
C PRO A 281 21.24 -19.96 -0.22
N VAL A 282 20.09 -19.80 -0.88
CA VAL A 282 18.88 -19.22 -0.30
C VAL A 282 18.28 -20.08 0.81
N LEU A 283 18.25 -21.41 0.69
CA LEU A 283 17.76 -22.27 1.77
C LEU A 283 18.68 -22.21 2.98
N GLU A 284 19.99 -22.28 2.77
CA GLU A 284 20.97 -22.18 3.87
C GLU A 284 20.91 -20.79 4.53
N ALA A 285 20.71 -19.74 3.73
CA ALA A 285 20.48 -18.39 4.20
C ALA A 285 19.17 -18.25 5.00
N MET A 286 18.08 -18.88 4.53
CA MET A 286 16.78 -18.87 5.19
C MET A 286 16.78 -19.68 6.49
N GLU A 287 17.46 -20.82 6.54
CA GLU A 287 17.63 -21.61 7.76
C GLU A 287 18.44 -20.84 8.80
N LYS A 288 19.54 -20.18 8.38
CA LYS A 288 20.32 -19.29 9.25
C LYS A 288 19.51 -18.08 9.71
N ASP A 289 18.74 -17.46 8.82
CA ASP A 289 17.83 -16.36 9.14
C ASP A 289 16.74 -16.82 10.14
N GLN A 290 16.14 -17.99 9.95
CA GLN A 290 15.19 -18.59 10.88
C GLN A 290 15.83 -18.83 12.26
N GLN A 291 17.06 -19.35 12.30
CA GLN A 291 17.79 -19.60 13.54
C GLN A 291 18.14 -18.28 14.26
N VAL A 292 18.68 -17.29 13.56
CA VAL A 292 18.96 -15.96 14.12
C VAL A 292 17.67 -15.30 14.61
N ARG A 293 16.57 -15.36 13.83
CA ARG A 293 15.28 -14.78 14.23
C ARG A 293 14.62 -15.50 15.39
N SER A 294 14.82 -16.81 15.55
CA SER A 294 14.37 -17.54 16.74
C SER A 294 15.09 -17.11 18.03
N GLN A 295 16.30 -16.56 17.90
CA GLN A 295 17.05 -15.98 19.02
C GLN A 295 16.61 -14.54 19.31
N PHE A 296 16.15 -13.80 18.30
CA PHE A 296 15.54 -12.49 18.48
C PHE A 296 14.09 -12.59 18.97
N ARG A 297 13.93 -12.50 20.31
CA ARG A 297 12.73 -12.05 21.05
C ARG A 297 11.72 -13.17 21.37
N GLY A 298 11.33 -13.28 22.64
CA GLY A 298 10.44 -14.29 23.23
C GLY A 298 8.99 -14.31 22.71
N GLY A 299 8.83 -14.45 21.40
CA GLY A 299 7.56 -14.54 20.69
C GLY A 299 6.77 -13.23 20.60
N SER A 300 5.62 -13.31 19.94
CA SER A 300 4.68 -12.18 19.75
C SER A 300 4.20 -11.57 21.07
N SER A 301 4.17 -12.36 22.16
CA SER A 301 3.86 -11.91 23.52
C SER A 301 4.91 -10.95 24.08
N SER A 302 6.21 -11.27 23.94
CA SER A 302 7.30 -10.38 24.39
C SER A 302 7.37 -9.06 23.62
N ILE A 303 7.04 -9.07 22.32
CA ILE A 303 7.04 -7.88 21.47
C ILE A 303 5.94 -6.91 21.90
N VAL A 304 4.77 -7.45 22.22
CA VAL A 304 3.60 -6.66 22.63
C VAL A 304 3.70 -6.18 24.08
N ALA A 305 4.46 -6.89 24.93
CA ALA A 305 4.73 -6.46 26.30
C ALA A 305 5.56 -5.16 26.38
N ASN A 306 6.35 -4.82 25.35
CA ASN A 306 7.08 -3.56 25.30
C ASN A 306 6.19 -2.41 24.80
N THR A 307 5.40 -1.84 25.72
CA THR A 307 4.56 -0.66 25.46
C THR A 307 5.36 0.62 25.21
N GLY A 308 6.70 0.58 25.37
CA GLY A 308 7.60 1.69 25.13
C GLY A 308 7.74 2.08 23.65
N GLU A 309 7.58 1.12 22.73
CA GLU A 309 7.81 1.31 21.31
C GLU A 309 6.58 1.82 20.55
N LYS A 310 6.81 2.60 19.48
CA LYS A 310 5.71 3.12 18.66
C LYS A 310 4.94 1.94 18.02
N PRO A 311 3.60 2.00 17.93
CA PRO A 311 2.79 0.88 17.42
C PRO A 311 3.18 0.37 16.02
N ASN A 312 3.65 1.25 15.13
CA ASN A 312 4.14 0.88 13.80
C ASN A 312 5.41 0.02 13.85
N VAL A 313 6.31 0.28 14.81
CA VAL A 313 7.50 -0.54 15.04
C VAL A 313 7.09 -1.94 15.52
N ILE A 314 6.15 -2.02 16.46
CA ILE A 314 5.60 -3.29 16.92
C ILE A 314 4.92 -4.05 15.77
N ALA A 315 4.16 -3.36 14.92
CA ALA A 315 3.52 -3.98 13.76
C ALA A 315 4.55 -4.58 12.78
N ALA A 316 5.66 -3.89 12.53
CA ALA A 316 6.76 -4.38 11.70
C ALA A 316 7.46 -5.60 12.34
N LYS A 317 7.67 -5.59 13.66
CA LYS A 317 8.22 -6.72 14.41
C LYS A 317 7.30 -7.95 14.39
N LEU A 318 5.98 -7.77 14.50
CA LEU A 318 5.03 -8.88 14.37
C LEU A 318 5.02 -9.42 12.92
N GLN A 319 5.10 -8.54 11.94
CA GLN A 319 5.23 -8.92 10.54
C GLN A 319 6.49 -9.78 10.30
N ALA A 320 7.58 -9.49 11.02
CA ALA A 320 8.82 -10.28 10.99
C ALA A 320 8.66 -11.75 11.37
N LEU A 321 7.72 -12.02 12.26
CA LEU A 321 7.45 -13.37 12.75
C LEU A 321 6.49 -14.13 11.83
N SER A 322 5.94 -13.51 10.78
CA SER A 322 4.98 -14.19 9.92
C SER A 322 5.69 -15.29 9.10
N PRO A 323 5.19 -16.53 9.13
CA PRO A 323 5.76 -17.65 8.37
C PRO A 323 5.89 -17.36 6.86
N LYS A 324 5.03 -16.48 6.29
CA LYS A 324 5.08 -16.08 4.88
C LYS A 324 6.45 -15.47 4.51
N TYR A 325 7.09 -14.71 5.39
CA TYR A 325 8.39 -14.08 5.09
C TYR A 325 9.58 -15.05 5.15
N ASN A 326 9.37 -16.25 5.68
CA ASN A 326 10.38 -17.32 5.74
C ASN A 326 9.99 -18.52 4.85
N SER A 327 8.94 -18.38 4.04
CA SER A 327 8.49 -19.48 3.19
C SER A 327 9.38 -19.63 1.97
N VAL A 328 9.95 -20.83 1.79
CA VAL A 328 10.77 -21.20 0.63
C VAL A 328 10.01 -20.94 -0.69
N MET A 329 8.68 -21.08 -0.66
CA MET A 329 7.81 -20.80 -1.80
C MET A 329 7.94 -19.38 -2.34
N ASN A 330 8.20 -18.40 -1.47
CA ASN A 330 8.37 -17.02 -1.90
C ASN A 330 9.75 -16.75 -2.49
N HIS A 331 10.76 -17.51 -2.04
CA HIS A 331 12.13 -17.39 -2.50
C HIS A 331 12.38 -18.10 -3.82
N ILE A 332 11.53 -19.07 -4.20
CA ILE A 332 11.71 -19.82 -5.46
C ILE A 332 11.66 -18.93 -6.71
N ARG A 333 11.08 -17.73 -6.60
CA ARG A 333 10.97 -16.74 -7.69
C ARG A 333 12.33 -16.41 -8.30
N ILE A 334 13.40 -16.35 -7.50
CA ILE A 334 14.74 -16.05 -8.04
C ILE A 334 15.30 -17.18 -8.92
N HIS A 335 14.72 -18.37 -8.82
CA HIS A 335 15.15 -19.57 -9.54
C HIS A 335 14.29 -19.88 -10.77
N LEU A 336 13.46 -18.93 -11.23
CA LEU A 336 12.62 -19.12 -12.41
C LEU A 336 13.42 -19.56 -13.66
N PRO A 337 14.62 -19.00 -13.95
CA PRO A 337 15.44 -19.48 -15.06
C PRO A 337 15.86 -20.95 -14.95
N GLU A 338 16.15 -21.43 -13.74
CA GLU A 338 16.54 -22.81 -13.46
C GLU A 338 15.35 -23.77 -13.40
N LEU A 339 14.18 -23.27 -12.99
CA LEU A 339 12.92 -24.03 -13.01
C LEU A 339 12.41 -24.25 -14.44
N PHE A 340 12.58 -23.26 -15.30
CA PHE A 340 12.05 -23.24 -16.67
C PHE A 340 13.15 -22.88 -17.69
N PRO A 341 14.16 -23.75 -17.87
CA PRO A 341 15.32 -23.46 -18.71
C PRO A 341 14.99 -23.33 -20.20
N SER A 342 13.86 -23.89 -20.65
CA SER A 342 13.44 -23.89 -22.05
C SER A 342 12.42 -22.80 -22.39
N LEU A 343 11.89 -22.09 -21.40
CA LEU A 343 10.91 -21.03 -21.61
C LEU A 343 11.59 -19.67 -21.72
N ASP A 344 11.11 -18.83 -22.63
CA ASP A 344 11.69 -17.52 -22.92
C ASP A 344 11.04 -16.42 -22.08
N LYS A 345 9.72 -16.46 -21.91
CA LYS A 345 8.95 -15.46 -21.15
C LYS A 345 7.83 -16.12 -20.35
N ILE A 346 7.66 -15.71 -19.10
CA ILE A 346 6.58 -16.20 -18.22
C ILE A 346 5.93 -15.04 -17.45
N VAL A 347 4.71 -15.26 -16.96
CA VAL A 347 4.06 -14.37 -15.97
C VAL A 347 3.96 -15.07 -14.63
N PHE A 348 4.58 -14.52 -13.60
CA PHE A 348 4.49 -15.03 -12.24
C PHE A 348 3.29 -14.42 -11.51
N LEU A 349 2.53 -15.25 -10.80
CA LEU A 349 1.32 -14.87 -10.06
C LEU A 349 1.43 -15.30 -8.59
N ASP A 350 1.16 -14.39 -7.67
CA ASP A 350 0.98 -14.73 -6.25
C ASP A 350 -0.38 -15.43 -6.01
N ASP A 351 -0.48 -16.17 -4.92
CA ASP A 351 -1.69 -16.93 -4.56
C ASP A 351 -2.83 -16.07 -3.98
N ASP A 352 -2.54 -14.83 -3.63
CA ASP A 352 -3.47 -13.83 -3.12
C ASP A 352 -3.89 -12.81 -4.19
N ILE A 353 -3.90 -13.22 -5.47
CA ILE A 353 -4.39 -12.41 -6.58
C ILE A 353 -5.70 -12.94 -7.18
N VAL A 354 -6.39 -12.09 -7.91
CA VAL A 354 -7.52 -12.45 -8.77
C VAL A 354 -7.32 -11.81 -10.13
N VAL A 355 -7.32 -12.63 -11.18
CA VAL A 355 -7.31 -12.16 -12.57
C VAL A 355 -8.73 -11.75 -12.98
N GLN A 356 -8.85 -10.59 -13.60
CA GLN A 356 -10.13 -10.02 -14.03
C GLN A 356 -10.20 -9.72 -15.53
N THR A 357 -9.08 -9.83 -16.24
CA THR A 357 -8.98 -9.61 -17.69
C THR A 357 -8.06 -10.63 -18.34
N ASP A 358 -8.08 -10.71 -19.66
CA ASP A 358 -7.14 -11.52 -20.43
C ASP A 358 -5.72 -10.97 -20.30
N LEU A 359 -4.79 -11.83 -19.88
CA LEU A 359 -3.40 -11.47 -19.65
C LEU A 359 -2.50 -11.71 -20.87
N SER A 360 -3.03 -12.21 -21.99
CA SER A 360 -2.21 -12.47 -23.18
C SER A 360 -1.49 -11.23 -23.76
N PRO A 361 -2.04 -9.99 -23.66
CA PRO A 361 -1.31 -8.80 -24.11
C PRO A 361 -0.01 -8.52 -23.34
N LEU A 362 0.21 -9.14 -22.17
CA LEU A 362 1.47 -9.00 -21.43
C LEU A 362 2.67 -9.56 -22.22
N TRP A 363 2.46 -10.52 -23.12
CA TRP A 363 3.55 -11.06 -23.96
C TRP A 363 4.01 -10.08 -25.03
N ASP A 364 3.11 -9.20 -25.47
CA ASP A 364 3.35 -8.21 -26.53
C ASP A 364 4.03 -6.93 -26.00
N ILE A 365 4.20 -6.80 -24.67
CA ILE A 365 4.93 -5.68 -24.07
C ILE A 365 6.40 -5.78 -24.47
N ASP A 366 6.90 -4.72 -25.10
CA ASP A 366 8.32 -4.52 -25.34
C ASP A 366 9.02 -4.22 -24.01
N MET A 367 9.84 -5.17 -23.57
CA MET A 367 10.54 -5.10 -22.29
C MET A 367 11.76 -4.19 -22.33
N ASP A 368 12.14 -3.61 -23.49
CA ASP A 368 13.33 -2.76 -23.66
C ASP A 368 14.62 -3.44 -23.14
N GLY A 369 14.74 -4.75 -23.44
CA GLY A 369 15.84 -5.60 -22.97
C GLY A 369 15.90 -5.80 -21.44
N LYS A 370 14.87 -5.39 -20.69
CA LYS A 370 14.74 -5.61 -19.25
C LYS A 370 14.20 -7.00 -18.94
N VAL A 371 14.45 -7.45 -17.72
CA VAL A 371 14.11 -8.81 -17.28
C VAL A 371 12.73 -8.86 -16.63
N ASN A 372 12.37 -7.86 -15.82
CA ASN A 372 11.15 -7.88 -15.01
C ASN A 372 10.19 -6.76 -15.44
N GLY A 373 8.99 -7.10 -15.88
CA GLY A 373 7.90 -6.18 -16.14
C GLY A 373 7.05 -6.08 -14.87
N ALA A 374 7.03 -4.91 -14.23
CA ALA A 374 6.40 -4.72 -12.93
C ALA A 374 5.78 -3.33 -12.80
N VAL A 375 4.70 -3.23 -12.00
CA VAL A 375 4.10 -1.94 -11.67
C VAL A 375 4.95 -1.24 -10.61
N GLU A 376 5.33 -0.01 -10.90
CA GLU A 376 5.97 0.89 -9.96
C GLU A 376 5.03 1.32 -8.83
N THR A 377 5.58 1.47 -7.63
CA THR A 377 4.84 1.75 -6.38
C THR A 377 5.18 3.11 -5.80
N CYS A 378 5.70 4.04 -6.59
CA CYS A 378 5.98 5.42 -6.17
C CYS A 378 5.05 6.47 -6.80
N THR A 379 4.24 6.06 -7.78
CA THR A 379 3.33 6.90 -8.56
C THR A 379 1.90 6.38 -8.39
N GLY A 380 1.14 7.02 -7.50
CA GLY A 380 -0.27 6.72 -7.32
C GLY A 380 -0.90 7.56 -6.21
N GLU A 381 -2.22 7.67 -6.25
CA GLU A 381 -2.99 8.45 -5.27
C GLU A 381 -3.03 7.77 -3.90
N ASP A 382 -2.88 6.44 -3.87
CA ASP A 382 -2.78 5.65 -2.66
C ASP A 382 -1.43 5.88 -1.95
N LYS A 383 -1.46 6.66 -0.88
CA LYS A 383 -0.28 6.95 -0.05
C LYS A 383 0.21 5.76 0.78
N PHE A 384 -0.64 4.76 1.01
CA PHE A 384 -0.28 3.59 1.81
C PHE A 384 0.54 2.59 1.00
N VAL A 385 0.18 2.36 -0.27
CA VAL A 385 0.81 1.33 -1.13
C VAL A 385 1.62 1.91 -2.28
N MET A 386 1.21 3.04 -2.87
CA MET A 386 1.79 3.63 -4.08
C MET A 386 2.74 4.81 -3.81
N SER A 387 3.22 4.96 -2.57
CA SER A 387 4.24 5.95 -2.17
C SER A 387 5.53 5.30 -1.63
N LYS A 388 5.91 4.15 -2.17
CA LYS A 388 7.08 3.36 -1.76
C LYS A 388 8.27 3.62 -2.68
N ARG A 389 9.41 3.84 -2.04
CA ARG A 389 10.73 4.03 -2.68
C ARG A 389 11.70 3.06 -2.03
N LEU A 390 12.94 2.95 -2.52
CA LEU A 390 13.92 2.05 -1.92
C LEU A 390 14.12 2.30 -0.41
N LYS A 391 14.08 3.56 0.05
CA LYS A 391 14.15 3.90 1.48
C LYS A 391 13.02 3.34 2.34
N SER A 392 11.93 2.90 1.74
CA SER A 392 10.83 2.23 2.44
C SER A 392 11.18 0.78 2.80
N TYR A 393 12.18 0.19 2.14
CA TYR A 393 12.52 -1.23 2.26
C TYR A 393 13.96 -1.48 2.74
N LEU A 394 14.89 -0.60 2.37
CA LEU A 394 16.32 -0.74 2.67
C LEU A 394 16.76 0.24 3.75
N ASN A 395 17.75 -0.18 4.55
CA ASN A 395 18.34 0.64 5.60
C ASN A 395 19.44 1.55 5.03
N PHE A 396 19.08 2.77 4.65
CA PHE A 396 20.03 3.77 4.13
C PHE A 396 20.98 4.36 5.19
N SER A 397 20.79 4.07 6.47
CA SER A 397 21.81 4.38 7.48
C SER A 397 23.01 3.42 7.38
N HIS A 398 22.85 2.27 6.73
CA HIS A 398 23.94 1.31 6.54
C HIS A 398 24.84 1.70 5.35
N PRO A 399 26.18 1.75 5.50
CA PRO A 399 27.09 2.16 4.44
C PRO A 399 27.04 1.30 3.17
N LEU A 400 26.77 -0.01 3.30
CA LEU A 400 26.66 -0.91 2.14
C LEU A 400 25.49 -0.52 1.21
N ILE A 401 24.39 -0.04 1.78
CA ILE A 401 23.18 0.38 1.02
C ILE A 401 23.37 1.79 0.47
N SER A 402 23.69 2.75 1.33
CA SER A 402 23.78 4.18 0.94
C SER A 402 24.87 4.49 -0.09
N LYS A 403 25.93 3.68 -0.17
CA LYS A 403 26.98 3.85 -1.19
C LYS A 403 26.58 3.34 -2.57
N LYS A 404 25.58 2.46 -2.67
CA LYS A 404 25.25 1.74 -3.91
C LYS A 404 23.89 2.10 -4.51
N PHE A 405 22.94 2.57 -3.69
CA PHE A 405 21.57 2.83 -4.13
C PHE A 405 21.14 4.26 -3.80
N ASP A 406 20.14 4.77 -4.54
CA ASP A 406 19.49 6.05 -4.23
C ASP A 406 18.25 5.79 -3.34
N PRO A 407 18.13 6.44 -2.17
CA PRO A 407 16.93 6.32 -1.32
C PRO A 407 15.62 6.72 -2.00
N ASN A 408 15.69 7.56 -3.04
CA ASN A 408 14.53 8.08 -3.74
C ASN A 408 14.18 7.30 -5.02
N GLU A 409 14.93 6.27 -5.39
CA GLU A 409 14.56 5.43 -6.51
C GLU A 409 13.21 4.72 -6.26
N CYS A 410 12.43 4.56 -7.33
CA CYS A 410 11.11 3.98 -7.26
C CYS A 410 11.20 2.49 -6.88
N ALA A 411 10.37 2.04 -5.95
CA ALA A 411 10.19 0.61 -5.73
C ALA A 411 9.12 0.08 -6.69
N TRP A 412 9.14 -1.22 -6.94
CA TRP A 412 8.15 -1.91 -7.76
C TRP A 412 7.50 -3.04 -6.98
N ALA A 413 6.37 -3.55 -7.49
CA ALA A 413 5.58 -4.55 -6.80
C ALA A 413 5.90 -5.99 -7.24
N TYR A 414 6.00 -6.88 -6.24
CA TYR A 414 5.88 -8.31 -6.48
C TYR A 414 4.42 -8.75 -6.47
N GLY A 415 4.13 -9.79 -7.24
CA GLY A 415 2.93 -10.63 -7.14
C GLY A 415 2.12 -10.75 -8.42
N MET A 416 2.42 -9.90 -9.39
CA MET A 416 2.17 -10.17 -10.80
C MET A 416 3.31 -9.53 -11.57
N ASN A 417 4.14 -10.35 -12.20
CA ASN A 417 5.37 -9.90 -12.83
C ASN A 417 5.58 -10.65 -14.13
N ILE A 418 6.01 -9.94 -15.17
CA ILE A 418 6.46 -10.54 -16.42
C ILE A 418 7.95 -10.80 -16.27
N PHE A 419 8.41 -12.01 -16.53
CA PHE A 419 9.82 -12.32 -16.52
C PHE A 419 10.26 -12.81 -17.89
N ASP A 420 11.17 -12.05 -18.50
CA ASP A 420 11.94 -12.47 -19.65
C ASP A 420 13.10 -13.34 -19.18
N LEU A 421 12.90 -14.66 -19.23
CA LEU A 421 13.86 -15.65 -18.75
C LEU A 421 15.07 -15.77 -19.69
N GLU A 422 14.89 -15.50 -21.00
CA GLU A 422 16.01 -15.46 -21.94
C GLU A 422 16.96 -14.32 -21.57
N ALA A 423 16.43 -13.10 -21.39
CA ALA A 423 17.22 -11.97 -20.92
C ALA A 423 17.82 -12.26 -19.54
N TRP A 424 17.05 -12.82 -18.60
CA TRP A 424 17.52 -13.13 -17.24
C TRP A 424 18.77 -14.02 -17.25
N ARG A 425 18.77 -15.09 -18.05
CA ARG A 425 19.91 -16.03 -18.15
C ARG A 425 21.22 -15.36 -18.57
N ASN A 426 21.13 -14.20 -19.24
CA ASN A 426 22.28 -13.41 -19.68
C ASN A 426 22.70 -12.30 -18.68
N THR A 427 22.15 -12.30 -17.46
CA THR A 427 22.47 -11.34 -16.40
C THR A 427 23.08 -12.00 -15.16
N ASN A 428 23.51 -11.18 -14.21
CA ASN A 428 23.96 -11.63 -12.88
C ASN A 428 22.87 -11.49 -11.80
N ILE A 429 21.59 -11.33 -12.15
CA ILE A 429 20.50 -11.04 -11.19
C ILE A 429 20.45 -12.08 -10.07
N SER A 430 20.43 -13.38 -10.40
CA SER A 430 20.34 -14.45 -9.41
C SER A 430 21.57 -14.50 -8.49
N LEU A 431 22.77 -14.24 -9.03
CA LEU A 431 24.01 -14.15 -8.24
C LEU A 431 24.01 -12.94 -7.31
N THR A 432 23.55 -11.78 -7.82
CA THR A 432 23.39 -10.55 -7.04
C THR A 432 22.41 -10.75 -5.90
N TYR A 433 21.27 -11.39 -6.15
CA TYR A 433 20.29 -11.71 -5.11
C TYR A 433 20.92 -12.54 -3.99
N HIS A 434 21.61 -13.63 -4.34
CA HIS A 434 22.27 -14.50 -3.35
C HIS A 434 23.34 -13.75 -2.55
N TYR A 435 24.18 -12.97 -3.23
CA TYR A 435 25.21 -12.16 -2.60
C TYR A 435 24.62 -11.22 -1.55
N TRP A 436 23.56 -10.48 -1.89
CA TRP A 436 22.97 -9.51 -0.97
C TRP A 436 22.24 -10.17 0.19
N VAL A 437 21.55 -11.29 -0.04
CA VAL A 437 20.96 -12.08 1.05
C VAL A 437 22.04 -12.51 2.03
N GLU A 438 23.19 -12.99 1.55
CA GLU A 438 24.32 -13.35 2.39
C GLU A 438 24.90 -12.14 3.14
N GLN A 439 25.04 -10.98 2.47
CA GLN A 439 25.49 -9.74 3.13
C GLN A 439 24.53 -9.30 4.24
N ASN A 440 23.22 -9.44 4.05
CA ASN A 440 22.25 -9.09 5.07
C ASN A 440 22.42 -9.98 6.30
N ILE A 441 22.62 -11.29 6.10
CA ILE A 441 22.88 -12.24 7.19
C ILE A 441 24.19 -11.90 7.92
N LYS A 442 25.27 -11.62 7.18
CA LYS A 442 26.56 -11.20 7.75
C LYS A 442 26.49 -9.88 8.53
N SER A 443 25.47 -9.07 8.26
CA SER A 443 25.24 -7.79 8.91
C SER A 443 24.13 -7.88 9.97
N ASP A 444 23.88 -9.06 10.55
CA ASP A 444 22.82 -9.30 11.55
C ASP A 444 21.43 -8.80 11.11
N LEU A 445 21.10 -8.98 9.82
CA LEU A 445 19.85 -8.57 9.19
C LEU A 445 19.59 -7.06 9.22
N SER A 446 20.66 -6.26 9.26
CA SER A 446 20.57 -4.80 9.36
C SER A 446 20.40 -4.06 8.02
N LEU A 447 20.60 -4.72 6.86
CA LEU A 447 20.46 -4.07 5.55
C LEU A 447 19.00 -3.88 5.15
N TRP A 448 18.15 -4.85 5.49
CA TRP A 448 16.69 -4.76 5.47
C TRP A 448 16.13 -5.78 6.44
N GLN A 449 14.91 -5.54 6.91
CA GLN A 449 14.33 -6.37 7.95
C GLN A 449 13.82 -7.72 7.42
N LEU A 450 13.01 -7.73 6.36
CA LEU A 450 12.19 -8.90 6.01
C LEU A 450 11.82 -9.04 4.54
N GLY A 451 11.56 -10.29 4.15
CA GLY A 451 10.90 -10.67 2.92
C GLY A 451 11.81 -10.73 1.70
N THR A 452 11.20 -11.14 0.59
CA THR A 452 11.87 -11.35 -0.70
C THR A 452 11.90 -10.11 -1.56
N LEU A 453 11.02 -9.13 -1.28
CA LEU A 453 10.98 -7.88 -2.05
C LEU A 453 12.27 -7.06 -1.91
N PRO A 454 12.80 -6.77 -0.71
CA PRO A 454 14.04 -5.98 -0.61
C PRO A 454 15.24 -6.54 -1.39
N PRO A 455 15.60 -7.85 -1.27
CA PRO A 455 16.67 -8.39 -2.10
C PRO A 455 16.28 -8.46 -3.59
N GLY A 456 14.99 -8.57 -3.92
CA GLY A 456 14.50 -8.43 -5.30
C GLY A 456 14.74 -7.04 -5.88
N LEU A 457 14.35 -5.97 -5.15
CA LEU A 457 14.58 -4.59 -5.55
C LEU A 457 16.06 -4.33 -5.85
N ILE A 458 16.95 -4.89 -5.02
CA ILE A 458 18.39 -4.81 -5.24
C ILE A 458 18.84 -5.62 -6.46
N ALA A 459 18.43 -6.88 -6.58
CA ALA A 459 18.90 -7.78 -7.63
C ALA A 459 18.45 -7.36 -9.03
N PHE A 460 17.23 -6.83 -9.14
CA PHE A 460 16.67 -6.34 -10.39
C PHE A 460 16.94 -4.86 -10.65
N HIS A 461 17.76 -4.19 -9.84
CA HIS A 461 18.10 -2.78 -10.04
C HIS A 461 18.68 -2.57 -11.46
N GLY A 462 18.03 -1.70 -12.25
CA GLY A 462 18.37 -1.46 -13.66
C GLY A 462 17.83 -2.49 -14.67
N HIS A 463 17.13 -3.53 -14.20
CA HIS A 463 16.58 -4.64 -15.00
C HIS A 463 15.04 -4.71 -14.97
N VAL A 464 14.38 -3.63 -14.56
CA VAL A 464 12.91 -3.53 -14.49
C VAL A 464 12.38 -2.63 -15.59
N HIS A 465 11.33 -3.09 -16.27
CA HIS A 465 10.48 -2.30 -17.15
C HIS A 465 9.19 -1.97 -16.39
N ASN A 466 8.85 -0.69 -16.31
CA ASN A 466 7.61 -0.26 -15.67
C ASN A 466 6.41 -0.54 -16.60
N ILE A 467 5.42 -1.27 -16.10
CA ILE A 467 4.18 -1.54 -16.84
C ILE A 467 3.01 -0.74 -16.28
N ASP A 468 1.95 -0.61 -17.09
CA ASP A 468 0.75 0.16 -16.71
C ASP A 468 0.14 -0.33 -15.37
N PRO A 469 -0.15 0.55 -14.41
CA PRO A 469 -0.79 0.20 -13.13
C PRO A 469 -2.12 -0.54 -13.26
N PHE A 470 -2.82 -0.42 -14.40
CA PHE A 470 -3.98 -1.24 -14.75
C PHE A 470 -3.71 -2.73 -14.54
N TRP A 471 -2.51 -3.20 -14.89
CA TRP A 471 -2.19 -4.62 -14.86
C TRP A 471 -2.09 -5.18 -13.46
N HIS A 472 -1.68 -4.41 -12.46
CA HIS A 472 -1.47 -4.90 -11.10
C HIS A 472 -1.91 -3.89 -10.04
N MET A 473 -3.15 -4.02 -9.58
CA MET A 473 -3.67 -3.22 -8.47
C MET A 473 -3.36 -3.87 -7.13
N LEU A 474 -2.76 -3.09 -6.23
CA LEU A 474 -2.31 -3.52 -4.92
C LEU A 474 -3.21 -2.93 -3.82
N GLY A 475 -3.05 -3.44 -2.61
CA GLY A 475 -3.56 -2.83 -1.37
C GLY A 475 -4.81 -3.48 -0.79
N LEU A 476 -5.40 -4.47 -1.46
CA LEU A 476 -6.69 -5.02 -1.05
C LEU A 476 -6.62 -5.81 0.26
N GLY A 477 -5.42 -6.20 0.72
CA GLY A 477 -5.22 -6.83 2.03
C GLY A 477 -4.75 -5.88 3.13
N TYR A 478 -4.69 -4.56 2.86
CA TYR A 478 -4.19 -3.54 3.80
C TYR A 478 -5.22 -2.49 4.20
N GLN A 479 -6.04 -1.99 3.27
CA GLN A 479 -6.83 -0.77 3.48
C GLN A 479 -8.30 -0.91 3.10
N GLU A 480 -9.15 -0.24 3.88
CA GLU A 480 -10.60 -0.22 3.69
C GLU A 480 -11.07 0.79 2.63
N ASN A 481 -10.21 1.74 2.25
CA ASN A 481 -10.55 2.87 1.38
C ASN A 481 -10.59 2.53 -0.11
N THR A 482 -10.17 1.33 -0.51
CA THR A 482 -10.24 0.91 -1.91
C THR A 482 -11.69 0.70 -2.32
N SER A 483 -12.18 1.45 -3.33
CA SER A 483 -13.53 1.25 -3.81
C SER A 483 -13.65 -0.04 -4.62
N LEU A 484 -14.80 -0.72 -4.50
CA LEU A 484 -15.06 -1.93 -5.29
C LEU A 484 -15.08 -1.63 -6.80
N ALA A 485 -15.48 -0.42 -7.20
CA ALA A 485 -15.53 -0.01 -8.60
C ALA A 485 -14.12 0.11 -9.19
N GLU A 486 -13.19 0.77 -8.49
CA GLU A 486 -11.78 0.83 -8.88
C GLU A 486 -11.18 -0.57 -8.94
N ALA A 487 -11.42 -1.39 -7.91
CA ALA A 487 -10.92 -2.76 -7.86
C ALA A 487 -11.41 -3.59 -9.06
N LYS A 488 -12.68 -3.46 -9.46
CA LYS A 488 -13.23 -4.18 -10.64
C LYS A 488 -12.63 -3.71 -11.97
N SER A 489 -12.08 -2.50 -12.03
CA SER A 489 -11.51 -1.94 -13.26
C SER A 489 -10.07 -2.39 -13.53
N ALA A 490 -9.38 -2.94 -12.53
CA ALA A 490 -8.01 -3.42 -12.68
C ALA A 490 -7.93 -4.79 -13.36
N GLY A 491 -6.88 -5.04 -14.15
CA GLY A 491 -6.65 -6.32 -14.80
C GLY A 491 -6.35 -7.46 -13.82
N VAL A 492 -5.53 -7.19 -12.80
CA VAL A 492 -5.29 -8.10 -11.68
C VAL A 492 -5.40 -7.32 -10.37
N VAL A 493 -6.15 -7.85 -9.42
CA VAL A 493 -6.20 -7.32 -8.06
C VAL A 493 -5.43 -8.20 -7.09
N HIS A 494 -4.68 -7.58 -6.20
CA HIS A 494 -3.79 -8.26 -5.27
C HIS A 494 -4.21 -7.97 -3.83
N PHE A 495 -4.59 -9.01 -3.10
CA PHE A 495 -4.88 -8.98 -1.66
C PHE A 495 -3.58 -9.03 -0.83
N ASN A 496 -2.54 -8.28 -1.25
CA ASN A 496 -1.31 -8.14 -0.49
C ASN A 496 -1.60 -7.49 0.86
N GLY A 497 -0.96 -8.00 1.91
CA GLY A 497 -1.24 -7.61 3.30
C GLY A 497 -1.77 -8.76 4.14
N ARG A 498 -2.46 -8.42 5.23
CA ARG A 498 -2.90 -9.39 6.26
C ARG A 498 -4.33 -9.87 6.06
N ALA A 499 -5.18 -9.02 5.49
CA ALA A 499 -6.60 -9.32 5.25
C ALA A 499 -6.77 -10.19 4.00
N LYS A 500 -6.39 -11.47 4.09
CA LYS A 500 -6.55 -12.42 2.97
C LYS A 500 -8.01 -12.81 2.77
N PRO A 501 -8.47 -13.02 1.52
CA PRO A 501 -9.89 -13.24 1.22
C PRO A 501 -10.45 -14.58 1.75
N TRP A 502 -9.57 -15.54 2.04
CA TRP A 502 -9.92 -16.81 2.70
C TRP A 502 -9.94 -16.75 4.24
N LEU A 503 -9.64 -15.59 4.84
CA LEU A 503 -9.64 -15.40 6.29
C LEU A 503 -10.87 -14.60 6.75
N HIS A 504 -11.25 -14.75 8.02
CA HIS A 504 -12.33 -13.97 8.63
C HIS A 504 -12.02 -12.46 8.74
N ILE A 505 -10.73 -12.10 8.71
CA ILE A 505 -10.28 -10.71 8.73
C ILE A 505 -10.23 -10.06 7.34
N ALA A 506 -10.74 -10.74 6.30
CA ALA A 506 -10.89 -10.19 4.96
C ALA A 506 -11.77 -8.93 4.97
N LEU A 507 -11.50 -8.01 4.06
CA LEU A 507 -12.33 -6.83 3.86
C LEU A 507 -13.65 -7.23 3.15
N PRO A 508 -14.82 -7.13 3.82
CA PRO A 508 -16.07 -7.70 3.30
C PRO A 508 -16.44 -7.18 1.91
N GLN A 509 -16.25 -5.88 1.67
CA GLN A 509 -16.59 -5.20 0.42
C GLN A 509 -15.76 -5.67 -0.78
N LEU A 510 -14.57 -6.23 -0.56
CA LEU A 510 -13.68 -6.72 -1.61
C LEU A 510 -13.71 -8.25 -1.74
N ARG A 511 -14.20 -8.95 -0.72
CA ARG A 511 -14.19 -10.42 -0.65
C ARG A 511 -14.94 -11.08 -1.81
N SER A 512 -16.00 -10.43 -2.31
CA SER A 512 -16.78 -10.90 -3.46
C SER A 512 -15.98 -11.07 -4.75
N LEU A 513 -14.86 -10.33 -4.90
CA LEU A 513 -13.97 -10.48 -6.06
C LEU A 513 -13.29 -11.84 -6.08
N TRP A 514 -13.07 -12.44 -4.90
CA TRP A 514 -12.43 -13.73 -4.73
C TRP A 514 -13.44 -14.88 -4.63
N THR A 515 -14.52 -14.71 -3.85
CA THR A 515 -15.50 -15.79 -3.61
C THR A 515 -16.27 -16.20 -4.86
N LYS A 516 -16.45 -15.29 -5.84
CA LYS A 516 -17.13 -15.60 -7.12
C LYS A 516 -16.47 -16.72 -7.95
N TYR A 517 -15.22 -17.06 -7.65
CA TYR A 517 -14.49 -18.15 -8.33
C TYR A 517 -14.53 -19.48 -7.57
N ILE A 518 -15.24 -19.54 -6.44
CA ILE A 518 -15.35 -20.73 -5.61
C ILE A 518 -16.72 -21.34 -5.81
N ASP A 519 -16.74 -22.63 -6.12
CA ASP A 519 -17.98 -23.41 -6.11
C ASP A 519 -18.26 -23.90 -4.69
N PHE A 520 -19.07 -23.14 -3.94
CA PHE A 520 -19.47 -23.53 -2.59
C PHE A 520 -20.42 -24.74 -2.55
N SER A 521 -20.92 -25.20 -3.71
CA SER A 521 -21.72 -26.42 -3.81
C SER A 521 -20.87 -27.68 -3.90
N ASP A 522 -19.56 -27.55 -4.19
CA ASP A 522 -18.62 -28.67 -4.22
C ASP A 522 -18.65 -29.47 -2.91
N ASN A 523 -18.66 -30.80 -3.04
CA ASN A 523 -18.85 -31.68 -1.90
C ASN A 523 -17.67 -31.61 -0.92
N ILE A 524 -16.45 -31.46 -1.40
CA ILE A 524 -15.24 -31.36 -0.57
C ILE A 524 -15.27 -30.01 0.18
N ILE A 525 -15.51 -28.90 -0.52
CA ILE A 525 -15.61 -27.56 0.08
C ILE A 525 -16.72 -27.51 1.14
N ARG A 526 -17.93 -27.95 0.78
CA ARG A 526 -19.10 -27.93 1.68
C ARG A 526 -18.86 -28.75 2.95
N SER A 527 -18.21 -29.89 2.81
CA SER A 527 -17.92 -30.80 3.93
C SER A 527 -16.92 -30.24 4.94
N CYS A 528 -16.03 -29.34 4.50
CA CYS A 528 -15.08 -28.65 5.35
C CYS A 528 -15.61 -27.30 5.85
N HIS A 529 -16.90 -27.04 5.67
CA HIS A 529 -17.59 -25.84 6.12
C HIS A 529 -17.01 -24.53 5.58
N ILE A 530 -16.33 -24.58 4.44
CA ILE A 530 -15.95 -23.39 3.69
C ILE A 530 -17.23 -22.84 3.06
N ARG A 531 -17.67 -21.66 3.51
CA ARG A 531 -18.93 -21.03 3.08
C ARG A 531 -18.67 -19.65 2.52
N GLU A 532 -19.55 -19.23 1.61
CA GLU A 532 -19.68 -17.82 1.29
C GLU A 532 -20.15 -17.12 2.57
N SER A 533 -19.29 -16.28 3.15
CA SER A 533 -19.68 -15.49 4.31
C SER A 533 -20.78 -14.52 3.86
N SER A 534 -21.98 -14.68 4.41
CA SER A 534 -23.12 -13.77 4.25
C SER A 534 -22.80 -12.36 4.71
#